data_AF-A0A0J8V7N3-F1
#
_entry.id   AF-A0A0J8V7N3-F1
#
_cell.length_a   1.000
_cell.length_b   1.000
_cell.length_c   1.000
_cell.angle_alpha   90.00
_cell.angle_beta   90.00
_cell.angle_gamma   90.00
#
_symmetry.space_group_name_H-M   'P 1'
#
loop_
_entity.id
_entity.type
_entity.pdbx_description
1 polymer ?
#
loop_
_entity_poly.entity_id
_entity_poly.type
_entity_poly.pdbx_seq_one_letter_code
_entity_poly.pdbx_strand_id
1 'polypeptide(L)'
;MKKTTLALAALIALTSGAAMANVKKDYQLNFFAQIEDGFSFERLDGKSWSEAIDIKHSALRDEFESTTVKTMVSLSSTHTQKALEAKLSKPFPVLSKKGDYTQAVALNIHLGGQDLTLGGKKIVKALSTERNALDLVIEPANKKNLASGDYEGTFAIEFEYGV
;
A
#
# COMPACT_ATOMS: atom_id res chain seq x y z
N MET A 1 -19.48 9.41 -23.37
CA MET A 1 -20.54 8.92 -22.44
C MET A 1 -20.57 9.83 -21.23
N LYS A 2 -21.76 10.23 -20.76
CA LYS A 2 -21.97 11.28 -19.74
C LYS A 2 -21.63 10.76 -18.33
N LYS A 3 -20.97 11.60 -17.52
CA LYS A 3 -20.60 11.34 -16.11
C LYS A 3 -21.84 11.51 -15.22
N THR A 4 -22.16 10.53 -14.38
CA THR A 4 -23.19 10.65 -13.34
C THR A 4 -22.52 10.91 -11.99
N THR A 5 -22.69 12.14 -11.49
CA THR A 5 -22.38 12.54 -10.12
C THR A 5 -23.56 12.15 -9.23
N LEU A 6 -23.33 11.38 -8.17
CA LEU A 6 -24.30 11.22 -7.08
C LEU A 6 -23.94 12.18 -5.95
N ALA A 7 -24.82 13.14 -5.68
CA ALA A 7 -24.88 13.85 -4.41
C ALA A 7 -26.08 13.30 -3.62
N LEU A 8 -25.85 12.92 -2.36
CA LEU A 8 -26.92 12.50 -1.45
C LEU A 8 -27.07 13.56 -0.36
N ALA A 9 -28.19 14.30 -0.41
CA ALA A 9 -28.64 15.15 0.68
C ALA A 9 -29.51 14.32 1.64
N ALA A 10 -29.22 14.35 2.93
CA ALA A 10 -30.07 13.79 3.96
C ALA A 10 -30.76 14.94 4.72
N LEU A 11 -32.07 15.08 4.52
CA LEU A 11 -32.95 15.94 5.30
C LEU A 11 -33.35 15.19 6.57
N ILE A 12 -32.98 15.69 7.75
CA ILE A 12 -33.45 15.14 9.03
C ILE A 12 -34.62 15.99 9.49
N ALA A 13 -35.83 15.44 9.44
CA ALA A 13 -36.99 16.00 10.14
C ALA A 13 -36.96 15.50 11.60
N LEU A 14 -36.87 16.41 12.56
CA LEU A 14 -37.01 16.14 13.99
C LEU A 14 -38.46 16.40 14.40
N THR A 15 -39.19 15.36 14.78
CA THR A 15 -40.42 15.50 15.57
C THR A 15 -40.20 14.86 16.93
N SER A 16 -40.26 15.68 17.97
CA SER A 16 -40.08 15.34 19.37
C SER A 16 -41.26 14.56 19.95
N GLY A 17 -40.98 13.50 20.70
CA GLY A 17 -41.93 12.82 21.58
C GLY A 17 -41.19 11.88 22.52
N ALA A 18 -41.24 12.16 23.82
CA ALA A 18 -40.51 11.45 24.87
C ALA A 18 -41.13 10.08 25.19
N ALA A 19 -40.28 9.05 25.24
CA ALA A 19 -40.49 7.84 26.04
C ALA A 19 -39.10 7.30 26.40
N MET A 20 -38.77 7.29 27.69
CA MET A 20 -37.57 6.61 28.19
C MET A 20 -37.78 5.09 28.08
N ALA A 21 -37.37 4.52 26.96
CA ALA A 21 -37.12 3.11 26.81
C ALA A 21 -35.63 2.85 27.09
N ASN A 22 -35.29 1.71 27.68
CA ASN A 22 -33.93 1.21 27.77
C ASN A 22 -33.37 1.09 26.34
N VAL A 23 -32.69 2.13 25.84
CA VAL A 23 -32.16 2.15 24.48
C VAL A 23 -30.90 1.30 24.46
N LYS A 24 -31.06 0.01 24.14
CA LYS A 24 -29.96 -0.74 23.53
C LYS A 24 -29.66 -0.03 22.21
N LYS A 25 -28.57 0.75 22.18
CA LYS A 25 -28.06 1.32 20.94
C LYS A 25 -27.26 0.23 20.25
N ASP A 26 -27.91 -0.50 19.35
CA ASP A 26 -27.21 -1.35 18.41
C ASP A 26 -26.52 -0.43 17.40
N TYR A 27 -25.21 -0.31 17.51
CA TYR A 27 -24.40 0.39 16.51
C TYR A 27 -24.17 -0.59 15.35
N GLN A 28 -24.91 -0.43 14.26
CA GLN A 28 -24.56 -1.07 13.00
C GLN A 28 -23.33 -0.38 12.42
N LEU A 29 -22.15 -0.99 12.65
CA LEU A 29 -20.96 -0.68 11.87
C LEU A 29 -21.11 -1.35 10.51
N ASN A 30 -21.44 -0.55 9.50
CA ASN A 30 -21.42 -1.03 8.12
C ASN A 30 -19.96 -1.15 7.68
N PHE A 31 -19.48 -2.38 7.54
CA PHE A 31 -18.19 -2.67 6.92
C PHE A 31 -18.41 -2.83 5.42
N PHE A 32 -17.75 -2.00 4.62
CA PHE A 32 -17.72 -2.15 3.17
C PHE A 32 -16.39 -2.79 2.79
N ALA A 33 -16.43 -4.03 2.31
CA ALA A 33 -15.30 -4.67 1.66
C ALA A 33 -15.57 -4.64 0.15
N GLN A 34 -14.78 -3.87 -0.59
CA GLN A 34 -14.80 -3.93 -2.04
C GLN A 34 -13.82 -5.02 -2.46
N ILE A 35 -14.37 -6.15 -2.93
CA ILE A 35 -13.59 -7.18 -3.61
C ILE A 35 -13.46 -6.67 -5.06
N GLU A 36 -12.29 -6.15 -5.43
CA GLU A 36 -11.97 -6.00 -6.85
C GLU A 36 -11.79 -7.42 -7.40
N ASP A 37 -12.70 -7.81 -8.30
CA ASP A 37 -12.76 -9.18 -8.82
C ASP A 37 -11.42 -9.59 -9.43
N GLY A 38 -10.73 -10.47 -8.71
CA GLY A 38 -9.60 -11.20 -9.24
C GLY A 38 -8.24 -10.52 -9.18
N PHE A 39 -7.99 -9.55 -8.29
CA PHE A 39 -6.61 -9.14 -7.94
C PHE A 39 -6.30 -9.45 -6.48
N SER A 40 -5.11 -10.00 -6.22
CA SER A 40 -4.56 -10.05 -4.87
C SER A 40 -3.05 -9.78 -4.87
N PHE A 41 -2.58 -9.16 -3.80
CA PHE A 41 -1.16 -8.98 -3.52
C PHE A 41 -0.91 -9.45 -2.10
N GLU A 42 -0.13 -10.51 -1.92
CA GLU A 42 0.10 -11.16 -0.63
C GLU A 42 1.59 -11.25 -0.31
N ARG A 43 1.92 -11.22 0.99
CA ARG A 43 3.26 -11.51 1.48
C ARG A 43 3.41 -13.03 1.62
N LEU A 44 4.56 -13.54 1.19
CA LEU A 44 4.90 -14.96 1.29
C LEU A 44 5.68 -15.30 2.57
N ASP A 45 5.94 -14.31 3.41
CA ASP A 45 6.53 -14.50 4.75
C ASP A 45 5.48 -14.85 5.83
N GLY A 46 4.20 -14.98 5.44
CA GLY A 46 3.08 -15.31 6.32
C GLY A 46 2.54 -14.13 7.14
N LYS A 47 3.10 -12.92 6.97
CA LYS A 47 2.65 -11.71 7.67
C LYS A 47 1.57 -10.97 6.89
N SER A 48 0.78 -10.15 7.58
CA SER A 48 -0.20 -9.26 6.96
C SER A 48 0.46 -7.98 6.40
N TRP A 49 -0.16 -7.34 5.40
CA TRP A 49 0.23 -5.98 4.99
C TRP A 49 -0.09 -4.90 6.05
N SER A 50 -0.91 -5.23 7.05
CA SER A 50 -1.13 -4.36 8.21
C SER A 50 0.06 -4.32 9.17
N GLU A 51 0.98 -5.27 9.06
CA GLU A 51 2.22 -5.28 9.83
C GLU A 51 3.32 -4.48 9.12
N ALA A 52 4.07 -3.71 9.90
CA ALA A 52 5.21 -2.95 9.39
C ALA A 52 6.30 -3.87 8.80
N ILE A 53 7.10 -3.29 7.90
CA ILE A 53 8.29 -3.94 7.35
C ILE A 53 9.50 -3.35 8.04
N ASP A 54 10.25 -4.19 8.76
CA ASP A 54 11.45 -3.76 9.46
C ASP A 54 12.63 -3.64 8.50
N ILE A 55 13.24 -2.44 8.48
CA ILE A 55 14.46 -2.16 7.71
C ILE A 55 15.63 -2.13 8.70
N LYS A 56 16.58 -3.04 8.54
CA LYS A 56 17.72 -3.16 9.47
C LYS A 56 18.71 -2.02 9.28
N HIS A 57 19.37 -1.62 10.37
CA HIS A 57 20.53 -0.71 10.33
C HIS A 57 21.82 -1.51 10.52
N SER A 58 22.82 -1.19 9.71
CA SER A 58 24.16 -1.79 9.76
C SER A 58 25.10 -0.86 10.54
N ALA A 59 25.39 -1.16 11.80
CA ALA A 59 26.28 -0.34 12.62
C ALA A 59 27.70 -0.18 12.05
N LEU A 60 28.18 -1.16 11.27
CA LEU A 60 29.50 -1.12 10.64
C LEU A 60 29.57 -0.14 9.46
N ARG A 61 28.47 -0.02 8.70
CA ARG A 61 28.38 0.86 7.52
C ARG A 61 27.72 2.20 7.83
N ASP A 62 27.06 2.28 8.98
CA ASP A 62 26.18 3.37 9.40
C ASP A 62 25.11 3.72 8.35
N GLU A 63 24.48 2.67 7.81
CA GLU A 63 23.52 2.74 6.72
C GLU A 63 22.36 1.77 6.98
N PHE A 64 21.16 2.08 6.46
CA PHE A 64 20.06 1.13 6.44
C PHE A 64 20.28 0.08 5.33
N GLU A 65 19.97 -1.18 5.64
CA GLU A 65 20.13 -2.31 4.73
C GLU A 65 18.88 -2.48 3.84
N SER A 66 19.09 -2.87 2.59
CA SER A 66 17.99 -3.22 1.69
C SER A 66 17.20 -4.41 2.25
N THR A 67 15.87 -4.33 2.12
CA THR A 67 14.94 -5.35 2.65
C THR A 67 14.11 -5.91 1.51
N THR A 68 14.11 -7.24 1.37
CA THR A 68 13.31 -7.94 0.37
C THR A 68 12.15 -8.67 1.03
N VAL A 69 10.93 -8.32 0.64
CA VAL A 69 9.71 -9.05 0.97
C VAL A 69 9.33 -9.91 -0.22
N LYS A 70 9.24 -11.22 0.00
CA LYS A 70 8.73 -12.16 -1.01
C LYS A 70 7.23 -11.96 -1.12
N THR A 71 6.74 -11.73 -2.34
CA THR A 71 5.31 -11.47 -2.58
C THR A 71 4.76 -12.34 -3.69
N MET A 72 3.44 -12.47 -3.71
CA MET A 72 2.71 -13.08 -4.81
C MET A 72 1.63 -12.11 -5.28
N VAL A 73 1.64 -11.84 -6.58
CA VAL A 73 0.52 -11.18 -7.25
C VAL A 73 -0.36 -12.25 -7.88
N SER A 74 -1.65 -12.24 -7.55
CA SER A 74 -2.62 -13.08 -8.22
C SER A 74 -3.56 -12.24 -9.07
N LEU A 75 -3.79 -12.69 -10.32
CA LEU A 75 -4.76 -12.12 -11.24
C LEU A 75 -5.71 -13.22 -11.71
N SER A 76 -6.99 -12.90 -11.86
CA SER A 76 -7.96 -13.81 -12.49
C SER A 76 -7.53 -14.18 -13.90
N SER A 77 -7.86 -15.40 -14.33
CA SER A 77 -7.59 -15.90 -15.70
C SER A 77 -8.04 -14.96 -16.81
N THR A 78 -9.12 -14.20 -16.63
CA THR A 78 -9.61 -13.18 -17.59
C THR A 78 -8.69 -11.97 -17.76
N HIS A 79 -7.73 -11.79 -16.85
CA HIS A 79 -6.72 -10.73 -16.87
C HIS A 79 -5.30 -11.26 -17.01
N THR A 80 -5.09 -12.58 -16.91
CA THR A 80 -3.81 -13.20 -17.30
C THR A 80 -3.47 -12.83 -18.74
N GLN A 81 -2.18 -12.62 -19.03
CA GLN A 81 -1.65 -12.06 -20.29
C GLN A 81 -1.86 -10.56 -20.53
N LYS A 82 -2.68 -9.86 -19.74
CA LYS A 82 -2.72 -8.39 -19.79
C LYS A 82 -1.52 -7.79 -19.07
N ALA A 83 -1.14 -6.58 -19.47
CA ALA A 83 -0.14 -5.81 -18.75
C ALA A 83 -0.60 -5.53 -17.32
N LEU A 84 0.28 -5.76 -16.34
CA LEU A 84 0.15 -5.21 -15.00
C LEU A 84 1.10 -4.02 -14.91
N GLU A 85 0.57 -2.85 -14.58
CA GLU A 85 1.36 -1.68 -14.25
C GLU A 85 1.35 -1.52 -12.73
N ALA A 86 2.52 -1.22 -12.17
CA ALA A 86 2.65 -0.89 -10.76
C ALA A 86 3.34 0.47 -10.64
N LYS A 87 2.82 1.31 -9.75
CA LYS A 87 3.30 2.67 -9.55
C LYS A 87 3.24 3.08 -8.09
N LEU A 88 4.02 4.08 -7.72
CA LEU A 88 3.89 4.70 -6.40
C LEU A 88 2.72 5.69 -6.44
N SER A 89 1.82 5.60 -5.46
CA SER A 89 0.70 6.55 -5.30
C SER A 89 1.17 7.97 -4.93
N LYS A 90 2.34 8.07 -4.29
CA LYS A 90 2.95 9.33 -3.87
C LYS A 90 4.42 9.38 -4.31
N PRO A 91 4.95 10.57 -4.64
CA PRO A 91 6.35 10.71 -4.96
C PRO A 91 7.23 10.42 -3.73
N PHE A 92 8.40 9.83 -3.99
CA PHE A 92 9.56 9.75 -3.10
C PHE A 92 9.24 9.28 -1.66
N PRO A 93 9.09 7.97 -1.44
CA PRO A 93 8.94 7.44 -0.09
C PRO A 93 10.23 7.70 0.72
N VAL A 94 10.07 7.99 2.00
CA VAL A 94 11.17 8.37 2.90
C VAL A 94 11.01 7.68 4.25
N LEU A 95 12.12 7.26 4.85
CA LEU A 95 12.25 6.99 6.28
C LEU A 95 12.66 8.28 6.97
N SER A 96 11.87 8.75 7.93
CA SER A 96 12.18 9.94 8.71
C SER A 96 12.35 9.59 10.17
N LYS A 97 13.30 10.25 10.85
CA LYS A 97 13.46 10.10 12.29
C LYS A 97 12.21 10.60 13.00
N LYS A 98 11.67 9.80 13.91
CA LYS A 98 10.50 10.15 14.69
C LYS A 98 10.77 11.40 15.53
N GLY A 99 9.98 12.44 15.30
CA GLY A 99 10.14 13.75 15.96
C GLY A 99 11.20 14.68 15.35
N ASP A 100 11.93 14.24 14.32
CA ASP A 100 12.88 15.07 13.57
C ASP A 100 12.85 14.73 12.07
N TYR A 101 11.91 15.33 11.34
CA TYR A 101 11.74 15.10 9.90
C TYR A 101 12.87 15.69 9.03
N THR A 102 13.83 16.41 9.61
CA THR A 102 15.03 16.85 8.87
C THR A 102 16.00 15.68 8.66
N GLN A 103 15.92 14.65 9.50
CA GLN A 103 16.65 13.41 9.36
C GLN A 103 15.83 12.41 8.55
N ALA A 104 15.83 12.61 7.22
CA ALA A 104 15.17 11.72 6.27
C ALA A 104 16.17 10.93 5.40
N VAL A 105 15.80 9.71 5.04
CA VAL A 105 16.48 8.83 4.09
C VAL A 105 15.47 8.47 3.00
N ALA A 106 15.78 8.76 1.74
CA ALA A 106 14.93 8.36 0.63
C ALA A 106 14.88 6.84 0.49
N LEU A 107 13.76 6.31 0.03
CA LEU A 107 13.57 4.91 -0.28
C LEU A 107 13.35 4.74 -1.78
N ASN A 108 14.06 3.79 -2.37
CA ASN A 108 13.77 3.25 -3.68
C ASN A 108 12.97 1.96 -3.50
N ILE A 109 11.85 1.85 -4.22
CA ILE A 109 10.96 0.69 -4.12
C ILE A 109 11.00 -0.02 -5.47
N HIS A 110 11.28 -1.32 -5.43
CA HIS A 110 11.36 -2.15 -6.64
C HIS A 110 10.38 -3.31 -6.51
N LEU A 111 9.69 -3.65 -7.60
CA LEU A 111 8.82 -4.82 -7.64
C LEU A 111 9.17 -5.67 -8.86
N GLY A 112 9.48 -6.95 -8.63
CA GLY A 112 9.85 -7.87 -9.71
C GLY A 112 11.10 -7.41 -10.48
N GLY A 113 12.00 -6.67 -9.83
CA GLY A 113 13.21 -6.10 -10.44
C GLY A 113 12.99 -4.80 -11.24
N GLN A 114 11.82 -4.18 -11.15
CA GLN A 114 11.54 -2.88 -11.79
C GLN A 114 11.35 -1.78 -10.73
N ASP A 115 11.97 -0.63 -10.95
CA ASP A 115 11.82 0.54 -10.07
C ASP A 115 10.39 1.11 -10.18
N LEU A 116 9.74 1.28 -9.03
CA LEU A 116 8.45 1.94 -8.95
C LEU A 116 8.66 3.46 -8.87
N THR A 117 7.94 4.19 -9.72
CA THR A 117 7.99 5.65 -9.79
C THR A 117 6.58 6.23 -9.79
N LEU A 118 6.47 7.54 -9.51
CA LEU A 118 5.23 8.27 -9.73
C LEU A 118 4.94 8.31 -11.24
N GLY A 119 3.73 7.93 -11.65
CA GLY A 119 3.36 7.83 -13.07
C GLY A 119 3.54 6.45 -13.69
N GLY A 120 4.13 5.52 -12.94
CA GLY A 120 4.11 4.08 -13.23
C GLY A 120 5.10 3.58 -14.28
N LYS A 121 5.42 2.30 -14.14
CA LYS A 121 6.11 1.53 -15.17
C LYS A 121 5.39 0.21 -15.36
N LYS A 122 5.33 -0.24 -16.61
CA LYS A 122 4.72 -1.51 -16.97
C LYS A 122 5.57 -2.67 -16.46
N ILE A 123 5.00 -3.53 -15.62
CA ILE A 123 5.59 -4.82 -15.27
C ILE A 123 5.24 -5.78 -16.42
N VAL A 124 6.15 -5.88 -17.39
CA VAL A 124 5.94 -6.68 -18.62
C VAL A 124 6.26 -8.17 -18.40
N LYS A 125 6.72 -8.59 -17.22
CA LYS A 125 6.88 -10.01 -16.95
C LYS A 125 5.49 -10.63 -17.04
N ALA A 126 5.21 -11.30 -18.17
CA ALA A 126 3.90 -11.83 -18.46
C ALA A 126 3.44 -12.58 -17.23
N LEU A 127 2.33 -12.11 -16.65
CA LEU A 127 1.61 -12.86 -15.65
C LEU A 127 0.99 -14.03 -16.42
N SER A 128 1.85 -14.98 -16.79
CA SER A 128 1.57 -16.11 -17.67
C SER A 128 0.76 -17.18 -16.95
N THR A 129 0.64 -17.01 -15.63
CA THR A 129 -0.15 -17.80 -14.71
C THR A 129 -0.99 -16.88 -13.83
N GLU A 130 -2.06 -17.40 -13.24
CA GLU A 130 -2.91 -16.64 -12.31
C GLU A 130 -2.15 -16.16 -11.06
N ARG A 131 -0.98 -16.74 -10.75
CA ARG A 131 -0.16 -16.42 -9.59
C ARG A 131 1.28 -16.21 -10.01
N ASN A 132 1.87 -15.10 -9.61
CA ASN A 132 3.22 -14.70 -10.01
C ASN A 132 4.01 -14.20 -8.81
N ALA A 133 5.11 -14.88 -8.51
CA ALA A 133 6.02 -14.46 -7.47
C ALA A 133 6.83 -13.26 -7.94
N LEU A 134 6.73 -12.16 -7.19
CA LEU A 134 7.50 -10.94 -7.40
C LEU A 134 8.21 -10.58 -6.09
N ASP A 135 9.47 -10.21 -6.17
CA ASP A 135 10.18 -9.69 -5.00
C ASP A 135 9.87 -8.20 -4.89
N LEU A 136 9.38 -7.77 -3.71
CA LEU A 136 9.29 -6.37 -3.34
C LEU A 136 10.57 -6.01 -2.58
N VAL A 137 11.39 -5.13 -3.15
CA VAL A 137 12.64 -4.68 -2.55
C VAL A 137 12.46 -3.23 -2.11
N ILE A 138 12.80 -2.95 -0.85
CA ILE A 138 12.82 -1.62 -0.28
C ILE A 138 14.29 -1.30 -0.03
N GLU A 139 14.83 -0.40 -0.84
CA GLU A 139 16.24 -0.02 -0.83
C GLU A 139 16.38 1.41 -0.33
N PRO A 140 16.91 1.61 0.89
CA PRO A 140 17.25 2.94 1.39
C PRO A 140 18.38 3.56 0.56
N ALA A 141 18.26 4.85 0.25
CA ALA A 141 19.37 5.60 -0.31
C ALA A 141 20.51 5.68 0.70
N ASN A 142 21.75 5.44 0.27
CA ASN A 142 22.91 5.48 1.17
C ASN A 142 23.05 6.86 1.79
N LYS A 143 22.78 6.94 3.10
CA LYS A 143 22.97 8.13 3.92
C LYS A 143 23.80 7.73 5.13
N LYS A 144 24.95 8.38 5.29
CA LYS A 144 25.85 8.22 6.43
C LYS A 144 25.54 9.24 7.52
N ASN A 145 26.02 8.98 8.73
CA ASN A 145 25.85 9.81 9.93
C ASN A 145 24.38 9.91 10.34
N LEU A 146 23.69 8.77 10.41
CA LEU A 146 22.31 8.72 10.84
C LEU A 146 22.25 9.01 12.34
N ALA A 147 21.43 9.99 12.72
CA ALA A 147 21.19 10.26 14.14
C ALA A 147 20.50 9.04 14.77
N SER A 148 20.95 8.61 15.96
CA SER A 148 20.33 7.50 16.67
C SER A 148 18.85 7.78 16.99
N GLY A 149 18.05 6.73 16.94
CA GLY A 149 16.61 6.78 17.25
C GLY A 149 15.78 6.01 16.24
N ASP A 150 14.46 6.07 16.44
CA ASP A 150 13.50 5.36 15.59
C ASP A 150 13.23 6.14 14.30
N TYR A 151 13.17 5.43 13.18
CA TYR A 151 12.79 5.97 11.89
C TYR A 151 11.51 5.28 11.41
N GLU A 152 10.61 6.05 10.82
CA GLU A 152 9.34 5.56 10.29
C GLU A 152 9.08 6.14 8.89
N GLY A 153 8.35 5.39 8.08
CA GLY A 153 8.04 5.77 6.72
C GLY A 153 6.86 4.97 6.20
N THR A 154 6.20 5.52 5.18
CA THR A 154 5.08 4.85 4.51
C THR A 154 5.22 5.04 3.01
N PHE A 155 4.87 4.01 2.25
CA PHE A 155 4.69 4.09 0.81
C PHE A 155 3.41 3.36 0.43
N ALA A 156 2.86 3.69 -0.73
CA ALA A 156 1.69 3.03 -1.28
C ALA A 156 1.97 2.68 -2.74
N ILE A 157 1.60 1.47 -3.13
CA ILE A 157 1.72 0.96 -4.49
C ILE A 157 0.32 0.86 -5.06
N GLU A 158 0.12 1.49 -6.20
CA GLU A 158 -1.06 1.34 -7.04
C GLU A 158 -0.78 0.31 -8.13
N PHE A 159 -1.75 -0.56 -8.35
CA PHE A 159 -1.73 -1.57 -9.39
C PHE A 159 -2.84 -1.27 -10.40
N GLU A 160 -2.50 -1.30 -11.68
CA GLU A 160 -3.46 -1.16 -12.77
C GLU A 160 -3.27 -2.33 -13.74
N TYR A 161 -4.35 -3.02 -14.11
CA TYR A 161 -4.29 -4.16 -15.00
C TYR A 161 -5.30 -4.01 -16.14
N GLY A 162 -4.89 -4.40 -17.35
CA GLY A 162 -5.78 -4.44 -18.51
C GLY A 162 -6.00 -3.14 -19.28
N VAL A 163 -5.01 -2.25 -19.24
CA VAL A 163 -4.87 -1.07 -20.11
C VAL A 163 -4.57 -1.48 -21.56
#